data_AF-A0AAV8Z2U7-F1
#
_entry.id   AF-A0AAV8Z2U7-F1
#
_cell.length_a   1.000
_cell.length_b   1.000
_cell.length_c   1.000
_cell.angle_alpha   90.00
_cell.angle_beta   90.00
_cell.angle_gamma   90.00
#
_symmetry.space_group_name_H-M   'P 1'
#
loop_
_entity.id
_entity.type
_entity.pdbx_description
1 polymer ?
#
loop_
_entity_poly.entity_id
_entity_poly.type
_entity_poly.pdbx_seq_one_letter_code
_entity_poly.pdbx_strand_id
1 'polypeptide(L)'
;MRFGEILRDLYKYIHFPYFRYMAIMTPLRPRMGRTITLLLAVFTWILGIVIGIPSLIYFRTYTDTLSDGEERVICYMEWPDGVTNESMQEYVFNVAFLVITYVIPILSMTYTYARIGLELWGSQSIGECTQRQMENIKSKRRVVKMMMVVVIIFAVCWLPYQLYFIVTSYFPDITNSEYIQETYLAIYWLAMSNSMYNPIIYCWMNAR
;
A
#
# COMPACT_ATOMS: atom_id res chain seq x y z
N MET A 1 -40.11 -14.80 -23.40
CA MET A 1 -38.96 -14.68 -24.31
C MET A 1 -38.20 -13.35 -24.09
N ARG A 2 -37.92 -12.94 -22.84
CA ARG A 2 -37.26 -11.64 -22.51
C ARG A 2 -36.21 -11.70 -21.39
N PHE A 3 -36.09 -12.82 -20.68
CA PHE A 3 -35.14 -12.96 -19.56
C PHE A 3 -33.71 -13.29 -20.02
N GLY A 4 -33.58 -14.04 -21.12
CA GLY A 4 -32.27 -14.42 -21.69
C GLY A 4 -31.55 -13.30 -22.45
N GLU A 5 -32.25 -12.22 -22.83
CA GLU A 5 -31.62 -11.04 -23.46
C GLU A 5 -31.05 -10.10 -22.41
N ILE A 6 -31.79 -9.89 -21.31
CA ILE A 6 -31.35 -9.08 -20.16
C ILE A 6 -30.06 -9.64 -19.54
N LEU A 7 -29.96 -10.97 -19.37
CA LEU A 7 -28.74 -11.63 -18.88
C LEU A 7 -27.55 -11.49 -19.83
N ARG A 8 -27.80 -11.47 -21.15
CA ARG A 8 -26.75 -11.32 -22.18
C ARG A 8 -26.21 -9.89 -22.21
N ASP A 9 -27.07 -8.91 -21.98
CA ASP A 9 -26.68 -7.50 -21.89
C ASP A 9 -26.00 -7.16 -20.56
N LEU A 10 -26.44 -7.73 -19.44
CA LEU A 10 -25.74 -7.65 -18.14
C LEU A 10 -24.33 -8.29 -18.21
N TYR A 11 -24.22 -9.45 -18.86
CA TYR A 11 -22.91 -10.09 -19.07
C TYR A 11 -21.99 -9.21 -19.91
N LYS A 12 -22.49 -8.59 -20.98
CA LYS A 12 -21.71 -7.63 -21.79
C LYS A 12 -21.33 -6.37 -21.00
N TYR A 13 -22.22 -5.83 -20.16
CA TYR A 13 -21.96 -4.63 -19.35
C TYR A 13 -20.89 -4.84 -18.28
N ILE A 14 -20.75 -6.05 -17.71
CA ILE A 14 -19.71 -6.36 -16.72
C ILE A 14 -18.41 -6.78 -17.42
N HIS A 15 -18.52 -7.57 -18.49
CA HIS A 15 -17.36 -8.15 -19.16
C HIS A 15 -16.64 -7.15 -20.06
N PHE A 16 -17.33 -6.20 -20.70
CA PHE A 16 -16.72 -5.25 -21.63
C PHE A 16 -15.84 -4.19 -20.95
N PRO A 17 -16.21 -3.57 -19.81
CA PRO A 17 -15.32 -2.72 -19.05
C PRO A 17 -14.16 -3.51 -18.46
N TYR A 18 -14.37 -4.74 -17.99
CA TYR A 18 -13.29 -5.61 -17.49
C TYR A 18 -12.29 -5.97 -18.60
N PHE A 19 -12.76 -6.30 -19.81
CA PHE A 19 -11.90 -6.60 -20.95
C PHE A 19 -11.20 -5.35 -21.50
N ARG A 20 -11.86 -4.18 -21.51
CA ARG A 20 -11.21 -2.92 -21.90
C ARG A 20 -10.23 -2.46 -20.83
N TYR A 21 -10.53 -2.62 -19.56
CA TYR A 21 -9.61 -2.38 -18.45
C TYR A 21 -8.40 -3.31 -18.53
N MET A 22 -8.60 -4.62 -18.77
CA MET A 22 -7.51 -5.57 -19.01
C MET A 22 -6.72 -5.25 -20.29
N ALA A 23 -7.35 -4.89 -21.40
CA ALA A 23 -6.65 -4.59 -22.65
C ALA A 23 -5.84 -3.28 -22.57
N ILE A 24 -6.32 -2.29 -21.81
CA ILE A 24 -5.66 -0.99 -21.61
C ILE A 24 -4.58 -1.08 -20.51
N MET A 25 -4.81 -1.84 -19.44
CA MET A 25 -3.81 -2.02 -18.36
C MET A 25 -2.76 -3.10 -18.63
N THR A 26 -2.88 -3.92 -19.67
CA THR A 26 -1.97 -5.07 -19.87
C THR A 26 -1.09 -5.03 -21.13
N PRO A 27 -0.26 -4.00 -21.36
CA PRO A 27 0.92 -4.15 -22.21
C PRO A 27 2.20 -4.59 -21.45
N LEU A 28 2.14 -4.82 -20.13
CA LEU A 28 3.34 -4.92 -19.29
C LEU A 28 3.40 -6.05 -18.25
N ARG A 29 2.52 -7.05 -18.28
CA ARG A 29 2.75 -8.23 -17.45
C ARG A 29 3.71 -9.20 -18.14
N PRO A 30 4.83 -9.61 -17.51
CA PRO A 30 5.29 -10.98 -17.67
C PRO A 30 4.08 -11.84 -17.31
N ARG A 31 3.57 -12.65 -18.24
CA ARG A 31 2.35 -13.45 -18.03
C ARG A 31 2.63 -14.55 -17.00
N MET A 32 2.63 -14.19 -15.72
CA MET A 32 2.35 -15.14 -14.65
C MET A 32 0.93 -15.64 -14.89
N GLY A 33 0.77 -16.97 -14.98
CA GLY A 33 -0.54 -17.58 -15.24
C GLY A 33 -1.60 -17.11 -14.25
N ARG A 34 -2.88 -17.16 -14.64
CA ARG A 34 -4.01 -16.77 -13.77
C ARG A 34 -3.93 -17.48 -12.42
N THR A 35 -3.55 -18.76 -12.43
CA THR A 35 -3.34 -19.57 -11.23
C THR A 35 -2.26 -19.00 -10.32
N ILE A 36 -1.09 -18.62 -10.86
CA ILE A 36 0.00 -18.05 -10.07
C ILE A 36 -0.42 -16.70 -9.46
N THR A 37 -1.12 -15.86 -10.23
CA THR A 37 -1.62 -14.58 -9.72
C THR A 37 -2.62 -14.79 -8.56
N LEU A 38 -3.53 -15.75 -8.68
CA LEU A 38 -4.48 -16.09 -7.62
C LEU A 38 -3.79 -16.68 -6.39
N LEU A 39 -2.81 -17.57 -6.57
CA LEU A 39 -2.03 -18.14 -5.47
C LEU A 39 -1.26 -17.06 -4.70
N LEU A 40 -0.61 -16.13 -5.41
CA LEU A 40 0.08 -15.01 -4.77
C LEU A 40 -0.88 -14.11 -4.00
N ALA A 41 -2.08 -13.83 -4.55
CA ALA A 41 -3.09 -13.05 -3.85
C ALA A 41 -3.53 -13.75 -2.55
N VAL A 42 -3.87 -15.05 -2.60
CA VAL A 42 -4.25 -15.83 -1.42
C VAL A 42 -3.11 -15.84 -0.39
N PHE A 43 -1.87 -16.01 -0.84
CA PHE A 43 -0.70 -15.96 0.02
C PHE A 43 -0.55 -14.61 0.73
N THR A 44 -0.73 -13.49 0.03
CA THR A 44 -0.67 -12.15 0.64
C THR A 44 -1.77 -11.92 1.67
N TRP A 45 -2.97 -12.47 1.44
CA TRP A 45 -4.07 -12.40 2.41
C TRP A 45 -3.76 -13.20 3.67
N ILE A 46 -3.27 -14.44 3.52
CA ILE A 46 -2.89 -15.28 4.66
C ILE A 46 -1.77 -14.61 5.46
N LEU A 47 -0.74 -14.11 4.78
CA LEU A 47 0.38 -13.40 5.42
C LEU A 47 -0.11 -12.16 6.18
N GLY A 48 -1.01 -11.37 5.58
CA GLY A 48 -1.62 -10.22 6.23
C GLY A 48 -2.40 -10.57 7.50
N ILE A 49 -3.17 -11.67 7.46
CA ILE A 49 -3.89 -12.18 8.64
C ILE A 49 -2.89 -12.58 9.73
N VAL A 50 -1.87 -13.37 9.39
CA VAL A 50 -0.86 -13.84 10.35
C VAL A 50 -0.15 -12.68 11.03
N ILE A 51 0.25 -11.67 10.26
CA ILE A 51 0.90 -10.47 10.79
C ILE A 51 -0.05 -9.64 11.67
N GLY A 52 -1.36 -9.64 11.37
CA GLY A 52 -2.37 -8.91 12.14
C GLY A 52 -2.87 -9.60 13.42
N ILE A 53 -2.56 -10.89 13.62
CA ILE A 53 -3.00 -11.65 14.81
C ILE A 53 -2.54 -11.02 16.13
N PRO A 54 -1.27 -10.62 16.30
CA PRO A 54 -0.81 -10.02 17.55
C PRO A 54 -1.62 -8.76 17.90
N SER A 55 -1.86 -7.88 16.93
CA SER A 55 -2.71 -6.71 17.13
C SER A 55 -4.11 -7.11 17.61
N LEU A 56 -4.75 -8.11 16.98
CA LEU A 56 -6.06 -8.59 17.39
C LEU A 56 -6.09 -9.07 18.86
N ILE A 57 -5.02 -9.74 19.32
CA ILE A 57 -4.95 -10.33 20.66
C ILE A 57 -4.60 -9.30 21.73
N TYR A 58 -3.72 -8.34 21.42
CA TYR A 58 -3.12 -7.42 22.40
C TYR A 58 -3.76 -6.03 22.45
N PHE A 59 -4.64 -5.67 21.53
CA PHE A 59 -5.44 -4.44 21.68
C PHE A 59 -6.41 -4.58 22.87
N ARG A 60 -6.41 -3.56 23.75
CA ARG A 60 -7.26 -3.46 24.94
C ARG A 60 -7.85 -2.05 25.06
N THR A 61 -9.03 -1.95 25.64
CA THR A 61 -9.73 -0.68 25.89
C THR A 61 -9.65 -0.31 27.36
N TYR A 62 -9.28 0.93 27.66
CA TYR A 62 -9.22 1.49 29.00
C TYR A 62 -10.08 2.75 29.10
N THR A 63 -10.68 2.94 30.26
CA THR A 63 -11.44 4.15 30.60
C THR A 63 -10.54 5.06 31.43
N ASP A 64 -10.16 6.20 30.87
CA ASP A 64 -9.39 7.23 31.54
C ASP A 64 -10.31 8.38 31.96
N THR A 65 -10.09 8.95 33.14
CA THR A 65 -10.89 10.07 33.66
C THR A 65 -10.14 11.37 33.37
N LEU A 66 -10.69 12.22 32.50
CA LEU A 66 -10.13 13.54 32.23
C LEU A 66 -10.19 14.42 33.49
N SER A 67 -9.35 15.46 33.52
CA SER A 67 -9.30 16.47 34.58
C SER A 67 -10.66 17.14 34.87
N ASP A 68 -11.57 17.16 33.89
CA ASP A 68 -12.92 17.72 34.01
C ASP A 68 -13.96 16.72 34.54
N GLY A 69 -13.55 15.48 34.86
CA GLY A 69 -14.41 14.42 35.37
C GLY A 69 -15.15 13.62 34.27
N GLU A 70 -14.91 13.92 32.99
CA GLU A 70 -15.43 13.12 31.88
C GLU A 70 -14.64 11.81 31.72
N GLU A 71 -15.36 10.71 31.53
CA GLU A 71 -14.77 9.41 31.20
C GLU A 71 -14.50 9.32 29.70
N ARG A 72 -13.25 8.99 29.34
CA ARG A 72 -12.84 8.74 27.95
C ARG A 72 -12.37 7.31 27.79
N VAL A 73 -12.92 6.61 26.80
CA VAL A 73 -12.45 5.28 26.42
C VAL A 73 -11.33 5.40 25.38
N ILE A 74 -10.14 4.91 25.70
CA ILE A 74 -8.99 4.82 24.81
C ILE A 74 -8.69 3.35 24.47
N CYS A 75 -8.16 3.10 23.28
CA CYS A 75 -7.78 1.77 22.81
C CYS A 75 -6.31 1.80 22.40
N TYR A 76 -5.47 1.00 23.07
CA TYR A 76 -4.05 0.90 22.79
C TYR A 76 -3.57 -0.54 22.93
N MET A 77 -2.38 -0.84 22.41
CA MET A 77 -1.78 -2.18 22.51
C MET A 77 -1.16 -2.35 23.90
N GLU A 78 -1.55 -3.43 24.60
CA GLU A 78 -0.94 -3.86 25.84
C GLU A 78 -0.22 -5.20 25.61
N TRP A 79 1.10 -5.17 25.67
CA TRP A 79 1.93 -6.36 25.55
C TRP A 79 2.15 -7.01 26.92
N PRO A 80 2.31 -8.34 27.00
CA PRO A 80 2.33 -9.08 28.26
C PRO A 80 3.59 -8.85 29.10
N ASP A 81 4.63 -8.24 28.53
CA ASP A 81 5.95 -8.01 29.13
C ASP A 81 6.15 -6.60 29.70
N GLY A 82 5.23 -5.65 29.46
CA GLY A 82 5.36 -4.30 30.00
C GLY A 82 4.30 -3.32 29.50
N VAL A 83 4.31 -2.12 30.09
CA VAL A 83 3.48 -1.00 29.64
C VAL A 83 3.90 -0.54 28.24
N THR A 84 2.96 0.07 27.52
CA THR A 84 3.15 0.53 26.12
C THR A 84 4.39 1.42 25.99
N ASN A 85 5.16 1.22 24.92
CA ASN A 85 6.47 1.84 24.64
C ASN A 85 7.66 1.37 25.49
N GLU A 86 7.46 0.65 26.60
CA GLU A 86 8.56 0.06 27.40
C GLU A 86 8.77 -1.45 27.14
N SER A 87 7.80 -2.09 26.46
CA SER A 87 7.86 -3.50 26.09
C SER A 87 8.90 -3.78 24.99
N MET A 88 9.78 -4.75 25.23
CA MET A 88 10.73 -5.23 24.23
C MET A 88 10.01 -6.01 23.11
N GLN A 89 8.96 -6.75 23.45
CA GLN A 89 8.16 -7.48 22.45
C GLN A 89 7.43 -6.54 21.50
N GLU A 90 6.88 -5.44 22.02
CA GLU A 90 6.26 -4.38 21.22
C GLU A 90 7.27 -3.79 20.23
N TYR A 91 8.46 -3.42 20.71
CA TYR A 91 9.51 -2.86 19.86
C TYR A 91 9.92 -3.83 18.75
N VAL A 92 10.19 -5.10 19.10
CA VAL A 92 10.57 -6.13 18.12
C VAL A 92 9.45 -6.35 17.09
N PHE A 93 8.19 -6.37 17.52
CA PHE A 93 7.05 -6.48 16.62
C PHE A 93 6.95 -5.28 15.68
N ASN A 94 7.04 -4.04 16.19
CA ASN A 94 6.96 -2.82 15.39
C ASN A 94 8.10 -2.74 14.36
N VAL A 95 9.33 -3.10 14.75
CA VAL A 95 10.48 -3.18 13.82
C VAL A 95 10.26 -4.25 12.76
N ALA A 96 9.83 -5.46 13.16
CA ALA A 96 9.56 -6.54 12.22
C ALA A 96 8.44 -6.16 11.24
N PHE A 97 7.37 -5.52 11.74
CA PHE A 97 6.27 -5.02 10.94
C PHE A 97 6.74 -3.98 9.93
N LEU A 98 7.55 -3.00 10.34
CA LEU A 98 8.17 -2.01 9.46
C LEU A 98 9.02 -2.67 8.38
N VAL A 99 9.86 -3.65 8.74
CA VAL A 99 10.75 -4.31 7.77
C VAL A 99 9.95 -5.11 6.73
N ILE A 100 8.99 -5.92 7.20
CA ILE A 100 8.23 -6.84 6.36
C ILE A 100 7.20 -6.10 5.49
N THR A 101 6.49 -5.13 6.05
CA THR A 101 5.37 -4.46 5.36
C THR A 101 5.77 -3.20 4.60
N TYR A 102 6.92 -2.59 4.93
CA TYR A 102 7.35 -1.32 4.33
C TYR A 102 8.70 -1.42 3.63
N VAL A 103 9.78 -1.80 4.34
CA VAL A 103 11.15 -1.77 3.77
C VAL A 103 11.34 -2.78 2.65
N ILE A 104 11.01 -4.05 2.87
CA ILE A 104 11.17 -5.11 1.86
C ILE A 104 10.34 -4.82 0.59
N PRO A 105 9.03 -4.46 0.69
CA PRO A 105 8.23 -4.09 -0.47
C PRO A 105 8.79 -2.88 -1.22
N ILE A 106 9.18 -1.80 -0.53
CA ILE A 106 9.70 -0.60 -1.21
C ILE A 106 11.02 -0.87 -1.90
N LEU A 107 11.96 -1.56 -1.26
CA LEU A 107 13.25 -1.88 -1.88
C LEU A 107 13.08 -2.78 -3.09
N SER A 108 12.25 -3.83 -2.99
CA SER A 108 11.99 -4.75 -4.10
C SER A 108 11.29 -4.06 -5.28
N MET A 109 10.28 -3.22 -5.02
CA MET A 109 9.58 -2.46 -6.06
C MET A 109 10.50 -1.42 -6.70
N THR A 110 11.25 -0.67 -5.91
CA THR A 110 12.20 0.35 -6.40
C THR A 110 13.27 -0.29 -7.27
N TYR A 111 13.89 -1.39 -6.81
CA TYR A 111 14.88 -2.12 -7.58
C TYR A 111 14.31 -2.63 -8.90
N THR A 112 13.15 -3.28 -8.87
CA THR A 112 12.51 -3.85 -10.06
C THR A 112 12.16 -2.76 -11.08
N TYR A 113 11.52 -1.67 -10.65
CA TYR A 113 11.15 -0.58 -11.56
C TYR A 113 12.34 0.25 -12.04
N ALA A 114 13.37 0.42 -11.22
CA ALA A 114 14.62 1.05 -11.65
C ALA A 114 15.30 0.24 -12.74
N ARG A 115 15.40 -1.09 -12.58
CA ARG A 115 15.97 -1.99 -13.60
C ARG A 115 15.16 -1.96 -14.90
N ILE A 116 13.84 -2.02 -14.82
CA ILE A 116 12.96 -1.92 -16.00
C ILE A 116 13.12 -0.53 -16.66
N GLY A 117 13.22 0.54 -15.86
CA GLY A 117 13.40 1.90 -16.34
C GLY A 117 14.73 2.07 -17.09
N LEU A 118 15.83 1.56 -16.54
CA LEU A 118 17.15 1.60 -17.15
C LEU A 118 17.18 0.81 -18.46
N GLU A 119 16.60 -0.39 -18.50
CA GLU A 119 16.50 -1.21 -19.71
C GLU A 119 15.71 -0.49 -20.81
N LEU A 120 14.56 0.10 -20.45
CA LEU A 120 13.71 0.84 -21.39
C LEU A 120 14.37 2.14 -21.88
N TRP A 121 15.26 2.76 -21.09
CA TRP A 121 15.98 3.97 -21.49
C TRP A 121 17.22 3.66 -22.32
N GLY A 122 17.96 2.61 -21.97
CA GLY A 122 19.15 2.13 -22.66
C GLY A 122 18.85 1.44 -24.00
N SER A 123 17.65 0.89 -24.19
CA SER A 123 17.23 0.30 -25.47
C SER A 123 17.01 1.33 -26.61
N GLN A 124 17.24 2.64 -26.39
CA GLN A 124 17.26 3.61 -27.49
C GLN A 124 18.61 3.58 -28.21
N SER A 125 18.58 3.21 -29.49
CA SER A 125 19.71 3.04 -30.43
C SER A 125 20.45 1.72 -30.19
N ILE A 126 20.44 0.74 -31.11
CA ILE A 126 21.07 0.76 -32.43
C ILE A 126 20.23 -0.14 -33.37
N GLY A 127 19.46 0.43 -34.31
CA GLY A 127 18.68 -0.34 -35.30
C GLY A 127 17.41 0.36 -35.77
N GLU A 128 16.98 0.07 -37.00
CA GLU A 128 15.80 0.63 -37.68
C GLU A 128 14.50 0.20 -36.96
N CYS A 129 14.17 0.87 -35.86
CA CYS A 129 12.97 0.58 -35.09
C CYS A 129 11.73 1.04 -35.85
N THR A 130 10.78 0.12 -36.08
CA THR A 130 9.49 0.45 -36.69
C THR A 130 8.74 1.46 -35.81
N GLN A 131 7.98 2.38 -36.40
CA GLN A 131 7.19 3.40 -35.67
C GLN A 131 6.30 2.78 -34.56
N ARG A 132 5.72 1.60 -34.82
CA ARG A 132 4.97 0.79 -33.83
C ARG A 132 5.80 0.35 -32.61
N GLN A 133 7.08 0.02 -32.79
CA GLN A 133 7.96 -0.37 -31.67
C GLN A 133 8.28 0.84 -30.79
N MET A 134 8.49 2.02 -31.39
CA MET A 134 8.72 3.27 -30.66
C MET A 134 7.49 3.68 -29.81
N GLU A 135 6.28 3.54 -30.36
CA GLU A 135 5.03 3.78 -29.63
C GLU A 135 4.85 2.81 -28.46
N ASN A 136 5.17 1.53 -28.65
CA ASN A 136 5.15 0.52 -27.59
C ASN A 136 6.17 0.80 -26.49
N ILE A 137 7.38 1.29 -26.80
CA ILE A 137 8.37 1.67 -25.77
C ILE A 137 7.88 2.88 -24.96
N LYS A 138 7.29 3.89 -25.64
CA LYS A 138 6.72 5.07 -24.98
C LYS A 138 5.59 4.71 -24.01
N SER A 139 4.65 3.85 -24.42
CA SER A 139 3.56 3.38 -23.55
C SER A 139 4.10 2.61 -22.34
N LYS A 140 5.13 1.77 -22.53
CA LYS A 140 5.78 1.05 -21.44
C LYS A 140 6.45 1.99 -20.43
N ARG A 141 7.21 2.99 -20.91
CA ARG A 141 7.84 4.00 -20.03
C ARG A 141 6.80 4.75 -19.20
N ARG A 142 5.64 5.08 -19.78
CA ARG A 142 4.54 5.76 -19.08
C ARG A 142 4.01 4.94 -17.90
N VAL A 143 3.81 3.63 -18.09
CA VAL A 143 3.34 2.74 -17.02
C VAL A 143 4.41 2.56 -15.94
N VAL A 144 5.69 2.44 -16.30
CA VAL A 144 6.77 2.35 -15.31
C VAL A 144 6.86 3.64 -14.50
N LYS A 145 6.78 4.80 -15.16
CA LYS A 145 6.70 6.10 -14.48
C LYS A 145 5.50 6.16 -13.53
N MET A 146 4.36 5.60 -13.94
CA MET A 146 3.19 5.48 -13.08
C MET A 146 3.45 4.68 -11.82
N MET A 147 4.01 3.49 -11.97
CA MET A 147 4.30 2.62 -10.83
C MET A 147 5.31 3.25 -9.88
N MET A 148 6.32 3.97 -10.39
CA MET A 148 7.26 4.71 -9.54
C MET A 148 6.57 5.80 -8.71
N VAL A 149 5.64 6.55 -9.30
CA VAL A 149 4.88 7.58 -8.57
C VAL A 149 4.04 6.96 -7.45
N VAL A 150 3.39 5.82 -7.71
CA VAL A 150 2.65 5.07 -6.68
C VAL A 150 3.58 4.65 -5.52
N VAL A 151 4.77 4.11 -5.83
CA VAL A 151 5.74 3.69 -4.81
C VAL A 151 6.21 4.86 -3.95
N ILE A 152 6.50 6.01 -4.57
CA ILE A 152 6.94 7.21 -3.84
C ILE A 152 5.84 7.72 -2.90
N ILE A 153 4.60 7.78 -3.39
CA ILE A 153 3.47 8.23 -2.58
C ILE A 153 3.22 7.27 -1.42
N PHE A 154 3.22 5.96 -1.67
CA PHE A 154 3.12 4.96 -0.62
C PHE A 154 4.23 5.14 0.43
N ALA A 155 5.47 5.33 -0.02
CA ALA A 155 6.62 5.54 0.86
C ALA A 155 6.43 6.77 1.75
N VAL A 156 6.06 7.92 1.17
CA VAL A 156 5.92 9.19 1.89
C VAL A 156 4.71 9.19 2.83
N CYS A 157 3.59 8.59 2.44
CA CYS A 157 2.40 8.57 3.29
C CYS A 157 2.57 7.65 4.51
N TRP A 158 3.23 6.51 4.34
CA TRP A 158 3.37 5.52 5.40
C TRP A 158 4.61 5.72 6.29
N LEU A 159 5.65 6.40 5.80
CA LEU A 159 6.88 6.61 6.59
C LEU A 159 6.62 7.29 7.94
N PRO A 160 5.84 8.39 8.04
CA PRO A 160 5.63 9.07 9.31
C PRO A 160 4.92 8.18 10.33
N TYR A 161 3.97 7.36 9.86
CA TYR A 161 3.25 6.40 10.70
C TYR A 161 4.17 5.31 11.24
N GLN A 162 5.02 4.73 10.38
CA GLN A 162 5.98 3.71 10.80
C GLN A 162 7.03 4.29 11.76
N LEU A 163 7.51 5.51 11.50
CA LEU A 163 8.47 6.19 12.38
C LEU A 163 7.87 6.56 13.73
N TYR A 164 6.59 6.92 13.78
CA TYR A 164 5.90 7.26 15.03
C TYR A 164 6.07 6.15 16.08
N PHE A 165 5.76 4.89 15.74
CA PHE A 165 5.89 3.76 16.68
C PHE A 165 7.32 3.47 17.12
N ILE A 166 8.30 3.72 16.24
CA ILE A 166 9.71 3.53 16.59
C ILE A 166 10.16 4.66 17.53
N VAL A 167 9.80 5.91 17.24
CA VAL A 167 10.18 7.08 18.04
C VAL A 167 9.55 7.03 19.42
N THR A 168 8.26 6.69 19.54
CA THR A 168 7.60 6.59 20.85
C THR A 168 8.17 5.46 21.69
N SER A 169 8.64 4.37 21.08
CA SER A 169 9.32 3.28 21.79
C SER A 169 10.73 3.65 22.28
N TYR A 170 11.45 4.53 21.58
CA TYR A 170 12.77 5.02 22.04
C TYR A 170 12.66 6.18 23.02
N PHE A 171 11.65 7.04 22.87
CA PHE A 171 11.44 8.23 23.69
C PHE A 171 10.01 8.22 24.27
N PRO A 172 9.75 7.37 25.28
CA PRO A 172 8.41 7.24 25.86
C PRO A 172 7.91 8.57 26.46
N ASP A 173 8.81 9.44 26.92
CA ASP A 173 8.47 10.76 27.47
C ASP A 173 7.70 11.66 26.49
N ILE A 174 7.89 11.48 25.18
CA ILE A 174 7.18 12.25 24.14
C ILE A 174 5.67 11.96 24.19
N THR A 175 5.27 10.77 24.64
CA THR A 175 3.86 10.39 24.73
C THR A 175 3.09 11.10 25.85
N ASN A 176 3.78 11.77 26.77
CA ASN A 176 3.17 12.60 27.82
C ASN A 176 2.88 14.04 27.37
N SER A 177 3.18 14.39 26.11
CA SER A 177 2.90 15.72 25.56
C SER A 177 1.41 15.92 25.29
N GLU A 178 0.89 17.11 25.62
CA GLU A 178 -0.52 17.51 25.43
C GLU A 178 -1.00 17.32 23.98
N TYR A 179 -0.10 17.48 23.00
CA TYR A 179 -0.43 17.42 21.57
C TYR A 179 -0.16 16.05 20.91
N ILE A 180 0.15 15.01 21.67
CA ILE A 180 0.51 13.70 21.09
C ILE A 180 -0.63 13.09 20.27
N GLN A 181 -1.87 13.26 20.72
CA GLN A 181 -3.04 12.68 20.06
C GLN A 181 -3.35 13.36 18.72
N GLU A 182 -3.27 14.69 18.68
CA GLU A 182 -3.43 15.45 17.44
C GLU A 182 -2.33 15.11 16.43
N THR A 183 -1.10 14.94 16.94
CA THR A 183 0.04 14.51 16.12
C THR A 183 -0.18 13.12 15.54
N TYR A 184 -0.61 12.16 16.36
CA TYR A 184 -0.95 10.81 15.92
C TYR A 184 -2.08 10.82 14.88
N LEU A 185 -3.14 11.58 15.11
CA LEU A 185 -4.28 11.68 14.21
C LEU A 185 -3.86 12.24 12.84
N ALA A 186 -3.02 13.28 12.82
CA ALA A 186 -2.50 13.87 11.59
C ALA A 186 -1.63 12.88 10.80
N ILE A 187 -0.73 12.16 11.51
CA ILE A 187 0.12 11.13 10.91
C ILE A 187 -0.72 9.98 10.34
N TYR A 188 -1.70 9.52 11.11
CA TYR A 188 -2.63 8.45 10.68
C TYR A 188 -3.45 8.87 9.47
N TRP A 189 -3.95 10.12 9.46
CA TRP A 189 -4.71 10.66 8.34
C TRP A 189 -3.89 10.70 7.05
N LEU A 190 -2.62 11.12 7.14
CA LEU A 190 -1.69 11.08 6.02
C LEU A 190 -1.49 9.65 5.50
N ALA A 191 -1.28 8.66 6.37
CA ALA A 191 -1.13 7.26 5.96
C ALA A 191 -2.38 6.74 5.24
N MET A 192 -3.58 7.06 5.74
CA MET A 192 -4.86 6.64 5.16
C MET A 192 -5.17 7.33 3.82
N SER A 193 -4.70 8.57 3.63
CA SER A 193 -4.87 9.32 2.38
C SER A 193 -4.24 8.62 1.16
N ASN A 194 -3.30 7.68 1.38
CA ASN A 194 -2.64 6.88 0.33
C ASN A 194 -3.64 6.28 -0.69
N SER A 195 -4.79 5.80 -0.21
CA SER A 195 -5.81 5.19 -1.06
C SER A 195 -6.46 6.17 -2.04
N MET A 196 -6.50 7.46 -1.71
CA MET A 196 -7.08 8.52 -2.55
C MET A 196 -6.20 8.84 -3.76
N TYR A 197 -4.88 8.69 -3.63
CA TYR A 197 -3.95 9.00 -4.72
C TYR A 197 -4.01 7.99 -5.86
N ASN A 198 -4.40 6.74 -5.59
CA ASN A 198 -4.49 5.68 -6.59
C ASN A 198 -5.31 6.14 -7.82
N PRO A 199 -6.63 6.45 -7.73
CA PRO A 199 -7.40 6.97 -8.85
C PRO A 199 -6.81 8.24 -9.51
N ILE A 200 -6.28 9.17 -8.72
CA ILE A 200 -5.72 10.43 -9.23
C ILE A 200 -4.53 10.16 -10.15
N ILE A 201 -3.62 9.27 -9.73
CA ILE A 201 -2.46 8.85 -10.50
C ILE A 201 -2.90 8.17 -11.80
N TYR A 202 -3.87 7.26 -11.72
CA TYR A 202 -4.40 6.60 -12.92
C TYR A 202 -5.06 7.60 -13.87
N CYS A 203 -5.89 8.53 -13.38
CA CYS A 203 -6.56 9.53 -14.21
C CYS A 203 -5.56 10.48 -14.87
N TRP A 204 -4.64 11.07 -14.09
CA TRP A 204 -3.63 12.00 -14.62
C TRP A 204 -2.76 11.35 -15.70
N MET A 205 -2.46 10.06 -15.51
CA MET A 205 -1.55 9.33 -16.38
C MET A 205 -2.26 8.45 -17.41
N ASN A 206 -3.59 8.40 -17.45
CA ASN A 206 -4.39 7.91 -18.60
C ASN A 206 -5.03 9.05 -19.42
N ALA A 207 -5.01 10.30 -18.96
CA ALA A 207 -5.62 11.45 -19.65
C ALA A 207 -4.92 11.92 -20.95
N ARG A 208 -4.26 11.01 -21.67
CA ARG A 208 -3.71 11.21 -23.03
C ARG A 208 -3.75 9.90 -23.77
#